data_AF-A0A7V5TNJ7-F1
#
_entry.id   AF-A0A7V5TNJ7-F1
#
_cell.length_a   1.000
_cell.length_b   1.000
_cell.length_c   1.000
_cell.angle_alpha   90.00
_cell.angle_beta   90.00
_cell.angle_gamma   90.00
#
_symmetry.space_group_name_H-M   'P 1'
#
loop_
_entity.id
_entity.type
_entity.pdbx_description
1 polymer ?
#
loop_
_entity_poly.entity_id
_entity_poly.type
_entity_poly.pdbx_seq_one_letter_code
_entity_poly.pdbx_strand_id
1 'polypeptide(L)'
;MSLKQQLRNDLKEALKARDERRKAVIRMALAAITNAEVAQGGDLDDDAIVAVLRKEARRRQDTIAELKRADRPERLAAEEAELEILQGYLPQLLSR
;
A
#
# COMPACT_ATOMS: atom_id res chain seq x y z
N MET A 1 10.51 15.01 -3.19
CA MET A 1 10.01 14.59 -1.86
C MET A 1 10.29 13.11 -1.72
N SER A 2 10.64 12.62 -0.54
CA SER A 2 10.74 11.17 -0.30
C SER A 2 9.37 10.52 -0.38
N LEU A 3 9.33 9.21 -0.67
CA LEU A 3 8.10 8.44 -0.81
C LEU A 3 7.31 8.40 0.51
N LYS A 4 8.00 8.30 1.65
CA LYS A 4 7.39 8.41 2.99
C LYS A 4 6.73 9.77 3.21
N GLN A 5 7.34 10.85 2.72
CA GLN A 5 6.77 12.20 2.81
C GLN A 5 5.52 12.33 1.93
N GLN A 6 5.56 11.76 0.71
CA GLN A 6 4.40 11.73 -0.19
C GLN A 6 3.23 10.99 0.45
N LEU A 7 3.44 9.79 1.00
CA LEU A 7 2.40 9.02 1.72
C LEU A 7 1.80 9.83 2.87
N ARG A 8 2.63 10.55 3.64
CA ARG A 8 2.15 11.41 4.74
C ARG A 8 1.30 12.59 4.25
N ASN A 9 1.65 13.19 3.11
CA ASN A 9 0.88 14.28 2.52
C ASN A 9 -0.44 13.78 1.96
N ASP A 10 -0.41 12.67 1.22
CA ASP A 10 -1.62 12.05 0.67
C ASP A 10 -2.57 11.57 1.78
N LEU A 11 -2.05 11.13 2.93
CA LEU A 11 -2.89 10.82 4.09
C LEU A 11 -3.66 12.06 4.57
N LYS A 12 -3.02 13.24 4.59
CA LYS A 12 -3.68 14.49 4.97
C LYS A 12 -4.77 14.86 3.97
N GLU A 13 -4.51 14.69 2.68
CA GLU A 13 -5.50 14.95 1.65
C GLU A 13 -6.67 13.97 1.72
N ALA A 14 -6.41 12.67 1.92
CA ALA A 14 -7.45 11.67 2.12
C ALA A 14 -8.33 11.98 3.35
N LEU A 15 -7.73 12.48 4.44
CA LEU A 15 -8.45 12.94 5.62
C LEU A 15 -9.37 14.13 5.33
N LYS A 16 -8.89 15.13 4.58
CA LYS A 16 -9.70 16.30 4.19
C LYS A 16 -10.85 15.90 3.25
N ALA A 17 -10.56 15.02 2.30
CA ALA A 17 -11.52 14.53 1.32
C ALA A 17 -12.51 13.50 1.88
N ARG A 18 -12.30 13.03 3.13
CA ARG A 18 -13.06 11.92 3.74
C ARG A 18 -13.01 10.65 2.89
N ASP A 19 -11.89 10.42 2.22
CA ASP A 19 -11.64 9.21 1.44
C ASP A 19 -11.20 8.08 2.38
N GLU A 20 -12.19 7.36 2.89
CA GLU A 20 -12.00 6.30 3.89
C GLU A 20 -11.08 5.19 3.39
N ARG A 21 -11.19 4.80 2.12
CA ARG A 21 -10.42 3.71 1.53
C ARG A 21 -8.96 4.12 1.36
N ARG A 22 -8.69 5.26 0.71
CA ARG A 22 -7.32 5.74 0.51
C ARG A 22 -6.64 6.01 1.85
N LYS A 23 -7.36 6.57 2.81
CA LYS A 23 -6.89 6.76 4.20
C LYS A 23 -6.46 5.43 4.84
N ALA A 24 -7.26 4.38 4.73
CA ALA A 24 -6.96 3.08 5.29
C ALA A 24 -5.69 2.46 4.66
N VAL A 25 -5.62 2.46 3.33
CA VAL A 25 -4.47 1.91 2.58
C VAL A 25 -3.17 2.63 2.94
N ILE A 26 -3.18 3.96 2.94
CA ILE A 26 -1.98 4.75 3.26
C ILE A 26 -1.53 4.54 4.71
N ARG A 27 -2.47 4.43 5.67
CA ARG A 27 -2.13 4.13 7.07
C ARG A 27 -1.46 2.77 7.21
N MET A 28 -1.98 1.75 6.53
CA MET A 28 -1.38 0.42 6.53
C MET A 28 0.01 0.43 5.90
N ALA A 29 0.20 1.13 4.79
CA ALA A 29 1.51 1.30 4.16
C ALA A 29 2.53 1.97 5.11
N LEU A 30 2.13 3.08 5.76
CA LEU A 30 2.99 3.79 6.72
C LEU A 30 3.33 2.93 7.95
N ALA A 31 2.39 2.10 8.41
CA ALA A 31 2.62 1.16 9.51
C ALA A 31 3.64 0.07 9.10
N ALA A 32 3.51 -0.49 7.89
CA ALA A 32 4.46 -1.46 7.36
C ALA A 32 5.88 -0.88 7.23
N ILE A 33 6.00 0.38 6.76
CA ILE A 33 7.27 1.12 6.71
C ILE A 33 7.85 1.27 8.11
N THR A 34 7.06 1.75 9.07
CA THR A 34 7.50 1.94 10.46
C THR A 34 7.98 0.64 11.09
N ASN A 35 7.28 -0.46 10.85
CA ASN A 35 7.68 -1.78 11.35
C ASN A 35 9.01 -2.24 10.75
N ALA A 36 9.26 -1.97 9.47
CA ALA A 36 10.51 -2.28 8.81
C ALA A 36 11.67 -1.41 9.32
N GLU A 37 11.42 -0.13 9.59
CA GLU A 37 12.39 0.79 10.23
C GLU A 37 12.82 0.28 11.61
N VAL A 38 11.84 -0.13 12.43
CA VAL A 38 12.12 -0.72 13.75
C VAL A 38 12.92 -2.01 13.63
N ALA A 39 12.61 -2.86 12.65
CA ALA A 39 13.32 -4.12 12.43
C ALA A 39 14.77 -3.91 11.93
N GLN A 40 14.99 -2.88 11.10
CA GLN A 40 16.32 -2.53 10.60
C GLN A 40 17.13 -1.69 11.61
N GLY A 41 16.48 -1.04 12.57
CA GLY A 41 17.12 -0.17 13.54
C GLY A 41 17.44 1.23 13.01
N GLY A 42 16.64 1.75 12.07
CA GLY A 42 16.85 3.07 11.47
C GLY A 42 15.84 3.42 10.39
N ASP A 43 15.91 4.65 9.87
CA ASP A 43 15.06 5.09 8.76
C ASP A 43 15.37 4.32 7.47
N LEU A 44 14.32 4.10 6.67
CA LEU A 44 14.45 3.51 5.34
C LEU A 44 14.70 4.59 4.28
N ASP A 45 15.53 4.27 3.31
CA ASP A 45 15.59 5.02 2.06
C ASP A 45 14.37 4.70 1.16
N ASP A 46 14.21 5.46 0.08
CA ASP A 46 13.06 5.32 -0.82
C ASP A 46 13.04 3.94 -1.51
N ASP A 47 14.19 3.34 -1.80
CA ASP A 47 14.27 2.01 -2.43
C ASP A 47 13.80 0.90 -1.47
N ALA A 48 14.21 0.97 -0.20
CA ALA A 48 13.75 0.04 0.83
C ALA A 48 12.26 0.25 1.13
N ILE A 49 11.76 1.50 1.12
CA ILE A 49 10.32 1.76 1.20
C ILE A 49 9.58 1.12 0.03
N VAL A 50 10.07 1.27 -1.21
CA VAL A 50 9.49 0.61 -2.39
C VAL A 50 9.46 -0.91 -2.21
N ALA A 51 10.51 -1.51 -1.65
CA ALA A 51 10.54 -2.94 -1.36
C ALA A 51 9.46 -3.35 -0.35
N VAL A 52 9.25 -2.58 0.72
CA VAL A 52 8.16 -2.79 1.69
C VAL A 52 6.80 -2.71 1.00
N LEU A 53 6.56 -1.67 0.21
CA LEU A 53 5.28 -1.49 -0.50
C LEU A 53 5.03 -2.60 -1.54
N ARG A 54 6.06 -3.08 -2.23
CA ARG A 54 5.96 -4.23 -3.15
C ARG A 54 5.53 -5.49 -2.42
N LYS A 55 6.06 -5.74 -1.22
CA LYS A 55 5.66 -6.88 -0.39
C LYS A 55 4.20 -6.79 0.03
N GLU A 56 3.74 -5.61 0.42
CA GLU A 56 2.33 -5.38 0.78
C GLU A 56 1.39 -5.48 -0.42
N ALA A 57 1.81 -5.02 -1.60
CA ALA A 57 1.06 -5.21 -2.85
C ALA A 57 0.96 -6.70 -3.22
N ARG A 58 2.05 -7.45 -3.06
CA ARG A 58 2.05 -8.88 -3.33
C ARG A 58 1.09 -9.65 -2.41
N ARG A 59 1.09 -9.32 -1.11
CA ARG A 59 0.14 -9.90 -0.15
C ARG A 59 -1.31 -9.69 -0.57
N ARG A 60 -1.66 -8.48 -1.02
CA ARG A 60 -2.99 -8.19 -1.56
C ARG A 60 -3.31 -8.98 -2.82
N GLN A 61 -2.36 -9.14 -3.74
CA GLN A 61 -2.55 -9.98 -4.92
C GLN A 61 -2.83 -11.45 -4.56
N ASP A 62 -2.13 -11.98 -3.56
CA ASP A 62 -2.34 -13.35 -3.08
C ASP A 62 -3.75 -13.47 -2.42
N THR A 63 -4.15 -12.50 -1.57
CA THR A 63 -5.52 -12.42 -1.01
C THR A 63 -6.60 -12.33 -2.09
N ILE A 64 -6.39 -11.51 -3.13
CA ILE A 64 -7.29 -11.39 -4.28
C ILE A 64 -7.47 -12.74 -4.98
N ALA A 65 -6.38 -13.48 -5.19
CA ALA A 65 -6.43 -14.80 -5.80
C ALA A 65 -7.22 -15.81 -4.94
N GLU A 66 -7.09 -15.74 -3.61
CA GLU A 66 -7.88 -16.56 -2.69
C GLU A 66 -9.36 -16.18 -2.70
N LEU A 67 -9.69 -14.88 -2.66
CA LEU A 67 -11.06 -14.39 -2.69
C LEU A 67 -11.78 -14.74 -4.01
N LYS A 68 -11.06 -14.72 -5.14
CA LYS A 68 -11.57 -15.20 -6.44
C LYS A 68 -11.97 -16.68 -6.39
N ARG A 69 -11.20 -17.52 -5.69
CA ARG A 69 -11.53 -18.95 -5.52
C ARG A 69 -12.69 -19.17 -4.54
N ALA A 70 -12.85 -18.30 -3.55
CA ALA A 70 -13.85 -18.42 -2.49
C ALA A 70 -15.24 -17.83 -2.85
N ASP A 71 -15.41 -17.30 -4.06
CA ASP A 71 -16.64 -16.65 -4.55
C ASP A 71 -17.18 -15.58 -3.58
N ARG A 72 -16.29 -14.67 -3.16
CA ARG A 72 -16.61 -13.54 -2.26
C ARG A 72 -16.46 -12.19 -2.99
N PRO A 73 -17.39 -11.84 -3.90
CA PRO A 73 -17.23 -10.72 -4.84
C PRO A 73 -17.13 -9.34 -4.16
N GLU A 74 -17.86 -9.11 -3.06
CA GLU A 74 -17.80 -7.81 -2.35
C GLU A 74 -16.42 -7.55 -1.73
N ARG A 75 -15.81 -8.59 -1.12
CA ARG A 75 -14.47 -8.49 -0.54
C ARG A 75 -13.40 -8.41 -1.61
N LEU A 76 -13.61 -9.09 -2.73
CA LEU A 76 -12.71 -9.03 -3.88
C LEU A 76 -12.59 -7.61 -4.45
N ALA A 77 -13.72 -6.95 -4.71
CA ALA A 77 -13.72 -5.59 -5.24
C ALA A 77 -13.07 -4.58 -4.28
N ALA A 78 -13.23 -4.79 -2.97
CA ALA A 78 -12.55 -3.97 -1.97
C ALA A 78 -11.02 -4.14 -2.03
N GLU A 79 -10.52 -5.39 -2.03
CA GLU A 79 -9.10 -5.69 -2.11
C GLU A 79 -8.45 -5.23 -3.42
N GLU A 80 -9.14 -5.38 -4.56
CA GLU A 80 -8.65 -4.89 -5.86
C GLU A 80 -8.48 -3.37 -5.86
N ALA A 81 -9.44 -2.63 -5.30
CA ALA A 81 -9.32 -1.18 -5.18
C ALA A 81 -8.24 -0.74 -4.20
N GLU A 82 -8.02 -1.48 -3.11
CA GLU A 82 -6.90 -1.21 -2.20
C GLU A 82 -5.54 -1.44 -2.87
N LEU A 83 -5.42 -2.52 -3.64
CA LEU A 83 -4.21 -2.83 -4.40
C LEU A 83 -3.91 -1.72 -5.42
N GLU A 84 -4.91 -1.22 -6.13
CA GLU A 84 -4.75 -0.14 -7.11
C GLU A 84 -4.19 1.14 -6.46
N ILE A 85 -4.75 1.54 -5.31
CA ILE A 85 -4.25 2.69 -4.54
C ILE A 85 -2.79 2.48 -4.14
N LEU A 86 -2.45 1.29 -3.64
CA LEU A 86 -1.09 0.97 -3.21
C LEU A 86 -0.11 0.95 -4.39
N GLN A 87 -0.53 0.42 -5.55
CA GLN A 87 0.26 0.40 -6.78
C GLN A 87 0.57 1.81 -7.30
N GLY A 88 -0.29 2.80 -7.04
CA GLY A 88 -0.02 4.21 -7.37
C GLY A 88 1.23 4.79 -6.69
N TYR A 89 1.73 4.16 -5.62
CA TYR A 89 2.96 4.55 -4.93
C TYR A 89 4.19 3.74 -5.34
N LEU A 90 4.00 2.73 -6.19
CA LEU A 90 5.09 1.92 -6.71
C LEU A 90 5.54 2.49 -8.06
N PRO A 91 6.85 2.46 -8.37
CA PRO A 91 7.29 2.73 -9.73
C PRO A 91 6.59 1.73 -10.64
N GLN A 92 5.98 2.23 -11.72
CA GLN A 92 5.28 1.38 -12.67
C GLN A 92 6.19 0.24 -13.06
N LEU A 93 5.78 -0.99 -12.74
CA LEU A 93 6.41 -2.18 -13.28
C LEU A 93 6.23 -2.08 -14.79
N LEU A 94 7.26 -1.61 -15.48
CA LEU A 94 7.43 -1.89 -16.90
C LEU A 94 7.33 -3.40 -17.01
N SER A 95 6.15 -3.85 -17.44
CA SER A 95 5.93 -5.23 -17.81
C SER A 95 6.89 -5.48 -18.96
N ARG A 96 7.87 -6.35 -18.73
CA ARG A 96 8.73 -6.87 -19.79
C ARG A 96 8.20 -8.22 -20.22
#